data_AF-A0AA36NCZ9-F1
#
_entry.id   AF-A0AA36NCZ9-F1
#
_cell.length_a   1.000
_cell.length_b   1.000
_cell.length_c   1.000
_cell.angle_alpha   90.00
_cell.angle_beta   90.00
_cell.angle_gamma   90.00
#
_symmetry.space_group_name_H-M   'P 1'
#
loop_
_entity.id
_entity.type
_entity.pdbx_description
1 polymer ?
#
loop_
_entity_poly.entity_id
_entity_poly.type
_entity_poly.pdbx_seq_one_letter_code
_entity_poly.pdbx_strand_id
1 'polypeptide(L)'
;MTESLGWHCIVVEHFNAGAGQRQHTKFRAQFSTCGRPPQDLIFRFSQVDQLLARLTQMPELRDLALPRLPPKVTWRSLSSGRFDDSFLQDRQAGLTKFFEDLAAVLNAKYAEVGDVLELCEPLGEFVAVAARAGTAAEVAAVAAEEAAVRREEDRQIIASQNEEYEESLRQDELRRIAAAEKEAAARQAALEEEQRQAAVAAQAAALVEEIKARRARFEKENPEPAAGEAQATVRIRAPSGQTICRAFPDSAKVSALFEFAAVAEWEGPGHGQAFDLRTSFPVQNLKGRESETLREAGLCPSTTLLVAPED
;
A
#
# COMPACT_ATOMS: atom_id res chain seq x y z
N MET A 1 -24.79 -29.24 -55.54
CA MET A 1 -23.55 -28.44 -55.51
C MET A 1 -22.78 -28.85 -56.76
N THR A 2 -22.79 -28.02 -57.78
CA THR A 2 -22.03 -28.27 -59.02
C THR A 2 -20.55 -28.20 -58.69
N GLU A 3 -19.86 -29.33 -58.74
CA GLU A 3 -18.40 -29.38 -58.68
C GLU A 3 -17.87 -28.58 -59.88
N SER A 4 -17.43 -27.36 -59.61
CA SER A 4 -16.76 -26.52 -60.61
C SER A 4 -15.40 -27.17 -60.88
N LEU A 5 -15.32 -27.95 -61.96
CA LEU A 5 -14.11 -28.63 -62.44
C LEU A 5 -13.02 -27.66 -62.96
N GLY A 6 -13.15 -26.35 -62.72
CA GLY A 6 -12.33 -25.32 -63.33
C GLY A 6 -11.70 -24.36 -62.32
N TRP A 7 -10.67 -23.66 -62.79
CA TRP A 7 -10.05 -22.57 -62.05
C TRP A 7 -11.00 -21.38 -61.94
N HIS A 8 -11.09 -20.77 -60.76
CA HIS A 8 -11.90 -19.58 -60.49
C HIS A 8 -11.17 -18.64 -59.53
N CYS A 9 -11.34 -17.32 -59.72
CA CYS A 9 -10.68 -16.29 -58.92
C CYS A 9 -11.62 -15.08 -58.74
N ILE A 10 -11.88 -14.70 -57.49
CA ILE A 10 -12.74 -13.57 -57.12
C ILE A 10 -11.91 -12.54 -56.36
N VAL A 11 -11.91 -11.28 -56.79
CA VAL A 11 -11.20 -10.20 -56.08
C VAL A 11 -12.09 -9.66 -54.95
N VAL A 12 -11.69 -9.94 -53.71
CA VAL A 12 -12.48 -9.67 -52.50
C VAL A 12 -12.30 -8.23 -52.01
N GLU A 13 -11.07 -7.73 -52.01
CA GLU A 13 -10.78 -6.39 -51.51
C GLU A 13 -9.51 -5.82 -52.14
N HIS A 14 -9.29 -4.53 -51.92
CA HIS A 14 -8.06 -3.83 -52.25
C HIS A 14 -7.54 -3.09 -51.01
N PHE A 15 -6.23 -2.96 -50.90
CA PHE A 15 -5.60 -2.24 -49.80
C PHE A 15 -4.28 -1.60 -50.25
N ASN A 16 -3.91 -0.52 -49.58
CA ASN A 16 -2.65 0.16 -49.86
C ASN A 16 -1.52 -0.46 -49.02
N ALA A 17 -0.41 -0.79 -49.68
CA ALA A 17 0.78 -1.34 -49.07
C ALA A 17 1.99 -0.43 -49.29
N GLY A 18 2.92 -0.42 -48.34
CA GLY A 18 4.11 0.45 -48.35
C GLY A 18 3.84 1.84 -47.76
N ALA A 19 4.90 2.64 -47.61
CA ALA A 19 4.85 3.98 -47.03
C ALA A 19 5.48 5.03 -47.97
N GLY A 20 4.94 6.25 -47.93
CA GLY A 20 5.44 7.40 -48.70
C GLY A 20 5.49 7.15 -50.21
N GLN A 21 6.62 7.46 -50.84
CA GLN A 21 6.81 7.30 -52.30
C GLN A 21 6.73 5.86 -52.79
N ARG A 22 6.82 4.86 -51.89
CA ARG A 22 6.73 3.43 -52.21
C ARG A 22 5.33 2.86 -52.02
N GLN A 23 4.34 3.70 -51.68
CA GLN A 23 2.96 3.28 -51.52
C GLN A 23 2.38 2.79 -52.86
N HIS A 24 1.73 1.62 -52.83
CA HIS A 24 1.11 0.99 -53.98
C HIS A 24 -0.15 0.22 -53.56
N THR A 25 -1.10 0.09 -54.47
CA THR A 25 -2.33 -0.68 -54.22
C THR A 25 -2.11 -2.16 -54.54
N LYS A 26 -2.54 -3.02 -53.63
CA LYS A 26 -2.63 -4.46 -53.79
C LYS A 26 -4.10 -4.89 -53.78
N PHE A 27 -4.36 -6.05 -54.35
CA PHE A 27 -5.66 -6.70 -54.40
C PHE A 27 -5.54 -8.04 -53.69
N ARG A 28 -6.52 -8.34 -52.84
CA ARG A 28 -6.73 -9.69 -52.29
C ARG A 28 -7.80 -10.37 -53.11
N ALA A 29 -7.54 -11.60 -53.53
CA ALA A 29 -8.51 -12.43 -54.21
C ALA A 29 -8.53 -13.82 -53.59
N GLN A 30 -9.66 -14.51 -53.72
CA GLN A 30 -9.77 -15.92 -53.39
C GLN A 30 -9.75 -16.72 -54.68
N PHE A 31 -8.84 -17.69 -54.77
CA PHE A 31 -8.82 -18.62 -55.88
C PHE A 31 -9.23 -20.01 -55.43
N SER A 32 -9.90 -20.73 -56.33
CA SER A 32 -10.21 -22.15 -56.16
C SER A 32 -9.92 -22.90 -57.46
N THR A 33 -9.49 -24.14 -57.34
CA THR A 33 -9.33 -25.08 -58.45
C THR A 33 -9.73 -26.47 -57.96
N CYS A 34 -10.03 -27.39 -58.88
CA CYS A 34 -10.48 -28.73 -58.54
C CYS A 34 -9.42 -29.46 -57.68
N GLY A 35 -9.86 -30.08 -56.58
CA GLY A 35 -9.01 -30.90 -55.70
C GLY A 35 -8.03 -30.12 -54.82
N ARG A 36 -8.05 -28.77 -54.82
CA ARG A 36 -7.23 -27.95 -53.90
C ARG A 36 -8.13 -27.06 -53.03
N PRO A 37 -7.78 -26.83 -51.75
CA PRO A 37 -8.51 -25.88 -50.92
C PRO A 37 -8.40 -24.47 -51.52
N PRO A 38 -9.42 -23.61 -51.34
CA PRO A 38 -9.33 -22.21 -51.71
C PRO A 38 -8.11 -21.56 -51.05
N GLN A 39 -7.42 -20.66 -51.76
CA GLN A 39 -6.30 -19.92 -51.20
C GLN A 39 -6.43 -18.42 -51.49
N ASP A 40 -5.87 -17.63 -50.59
CA ASP A 40 -5.80 -16.19 -50.70
C ASP A 40 -4.61 -15.77 -51.59
N LEU A 41 -4.92 -14.97 -52.60
CA LEU A 41 -3.95 -14.35 -53.50
C LEU A 41 -3.78 -12.88 -53.15
N ILE A 42 -2.54 -12.43 -53.05
CA ILE A 42 -2.21 -11.00 -52.94
C ILE A 42 -1.35 -10.59 -54.14
N PHE A 43 -1.85 -9.67 -54.96
CA PHE A 43 -1.13 -9.20 -56.16
C PHE A 43 -1.37 -7.71 -56.45
N ARG A 44 -0.55 -7.15 -57.34
CA ARG A 44 -0.68 -5.79 -57.89
C ARG A 44 -1.29 -5.85 -59.28
N PHE A 45 -1.95 -4.76 -59.68
CA PHE A 45 -2.47 -4.61 -61.04
C PHE A 45 -1.40 -4.87 -62.12
N SER A 46 -0.16 -4.40 -61.91
CA SER A 46 0.96 -4.63 -62.84
C SER A 46 1.33 -6.11 -63.02
N GLN A 47 1.05 -6.97 -62.04
CA GLN A 47 1.30 -8.40 -62.15
C GLN A 47 0.25 -9.07 -63.04
N VAL A 48 -1.00 -8.61 -62.99
CA VAL A 48 -2.07 -9.08 -63.89
C VAL A 48 -1.81 -8.62 -65.33
N ASP A 49 -1.31 -7.40 -65.50
CA ASP A 49 -0.86 -6.88 -66.80
C ASP A 49 0.28 -7.71 -67.40
N GLN A 50 1.27 -8.08 -66.58
CA GLN A 50 2.35 -8.98 -66.99
C GLN A 50 1.85 -10.39 -67.32
N LEU A 51 0.91 -10.92 -66.54
CA LEU A 51 0.25 -12.20 -66.81
C LEU A 51 -0.41 -12.16 -68.19
N LEU A 52 -1.25 -11.17 -68.48
CA LEU A 52 -1.94 -11.06 -69.76
C LEU A 52 -0.95 -10.94 -70.94
N ALA A 53 0.10 -10.15 -70.77
CA ALA A 53 1.15 -10.03 -71.78
C ALA A 53 1.82 -11.38 -72.09
N ARG A 54 2.09 -12.20 -71.06
CA ARG A 54 2.65 -13.55 -71.23
C ARG A 54 1.65 -14.52 -71.87
N LEU A 55 0.39 -14.50 -71.45
CA LEU A 55 -0.66 -15.32 -72.04
C LEU A 55 -0.83 -15.03 -73.54
N THR A 56 -0.74 -13.77 -73.94
CA THR A 56 -0.85 -13.36 -75.36
C THR A 56 0.32 -13.87 -76.21
N GLN A 57 1.49 -14.12 -75.60
CA GLN A 57 2.66 -14.66 -76.29
C GLN A 57 2.61 -16.18 -76.47
N MET A 58 1.74 -16.88 -75.72
CA MET A 58 1.62 -18.34 -75.80
C MET A 58 1.05 -18.76 -77.17
N PRO A 59 1.74 -19.62 -77.94
CA PRO A 59 1.26 -20.09 -79.24
C PRO A 59 -0.12 -20.75 -79.16
N GLU A 60 -0.40 -21.49 -78.09
CA GLU A 60 -1.62 -22.28 -77.90
C GLU A 60 -2.87 -21.43 -77.64
N LEU A 61 -2.70 -20.16 -77.26
CA LEU A 61 -3.78 -19.22 -76.96
C LEU A 61 -3.99 -18.17 -78.07
N ARG A 62 -3.23 -18.21 -79.16
CA ARG A 62 -3.29 -17.18 -80.22
C ARG A 62 -4.65 -17.06 -80.89
N ASP A 63 -5.36 -18.18 -81.02
CA ASP A 63 -6.68 -18.22 -81.66
C ASP A 63 -7.83 -17.90 -80.69
N LEU A 64 -7.51 -17.67 -79.41
CA LEU A 64 -8.50 -17.36 -78.37
C LEU A 64 -8.57 -15.86 -78.12
N ALA A 65 -9.80 -15.34 -78.00
CA ALA A 65 -10.03 -13.96 -77.61
C ALA A 65 -9.85 -13.80 -76.09
N LEU A 66 -8.63 -13.45 -75.66
CA LEU A 66 -8.36 -13.17 -74.24
C LEU A 66 -9.11 -11.92 -73.75
N PRO A 67 -9.61 -11.91 -72.50
CA PRO A 67 -10.31 -10.76 -71.95
C PRO A 67 -9.39 -9.55 -71.82
N ARG A 68 -9.98 -8.35 -71.92
CA ARG A 68 -9.25 -7.09 -71.78
C ARG A 68 -9.17 -6.69 -70.31
N LEU A 69 -8.01 -6.21 -69.88
CA LEU A 69 -7.87 -5.61 -68.56
C LEU A 69 -8.63 -4.29 -68.45
N PRO A 70 -9.15 -3.96 -67.25
CA PRO A 70 -9.72 -2.64 -67.02
C PRO A 70 -8.62 -1.56 -67.17
N PRO A 71 -8.99 -0.32 -67.54
CA PRO A 71 -8.01 0.71 -67.85
C PRO A 71 -7.08 1.04 -66.68
N LYS A 72 -5.78 1.21 -66.99
CA LYS A 72 -4.74 1.62 -66.02
C LYS A 72 -4.97 3.02 -65.45
N VAL A 73 -5.60 3.89 -66.22
CA VAL A 73 -5.89 5.27 -65.87
C VAL A 73 -7.27 5.60 -66.43
N THR A 74 -8.15 6.11 -65.58
CA THR A 74 -9.42 6.73 -65.96
C THR A 74 -9.34 8.24 -65.73
N TRP A 75 -10.22 9.03 -66.37
CA TRP A 75 -10.37 10.46 -66.09
C TRP A 75 -10.50 10.76 -64.58
N ARG A 76 -11.21 9.88 -63.85
CA ARG A 76 -11.33 9.96 -62.37
C ARG A 76 -9.99 9.77 -61.66
N SER A 77 -9.18 8.80 -62.09
CA SER A 77 -7.85 8.59 -61.48
C SER A 77 -6.86 9.73 -61.75
N LEU A 78 -7.09 10.51 -62.81
CA LEU A 78 -6.31 11.71 -63.12
C LEU A 78 -6.72 12.90 -62.25
N SER A 79 -8.01 13.02 -61.90
CA SER A 79 -8.52 14.12 -61.08
C SER A 79 -8.40 13.87 -59.57
N SER A 80 -8.70 12.65 -59.12
CA SER A 80 -8.81 12.29 -57.69
C SER A 80 -7.60 11.51 -57.17
N GLY A 81 -6.65 11.19 -58.05
CA GLY A 81 -5.45 10.44 -57.72
C GLY A 81 -5.64 8.92 -57.77
N ARG A 82 -4.51 8.20 -57.82
CA ARG A 82 -4.45 6.74 -58.02
C ARG A 82 -4.95 5.90 -56.83
N PHE A 83 -5.21 6.53 -55.69
CA PHE A 83 -5.65 5.90 -54.44
C PHE A 83 -7.09 6.24 -54.07
N ASP A 84 -7.83 6.88 -54.99
CA ASP A 84 -9.25 7.17 -54.81
C ASP A 84 -10.05 5.87 -54.67
N ASP A 85 -10.81 5.75 -53.58
CA ASP A 85 -11.53 4.53 -53.22
C ASP A 85 -12.55 4.12 -54.29
N SER A 86 -13.29 5.09 -54.86
CA SER A 86 -14.28 4.81 -55.90
C SER A 86 -13.64 4.24 -57.16
N PHE A 87 -12.48 4.79 -57.57
CA PHE A 87 -11.69 4.24 -58.66
C PHE A 87 -11.15 2.84 -58.37
N LEU A 88 -10.73 2.58 -57.14
CA LEU A 88 -10.22 1.27 -56.75
C LEU A 88 -11.34 0.22 -56.67
N GLN A 89 -12.54 0.58 -56.24
CA GLN A 89 -13.74 -0.27 -56.29
C GLN A 89 -14.12 -0.62 -57.74
N ASP A 90 -14.18 0.37 -58.63
CA ASP A 90 -14.44 0.15 -60.06
C ASP A 90 -13.39 -0.79 -60.67
N ARG A 91 -12.13 -0.59 -60.31
CA ARG A 91 -11.02 -1.45 -60.74
C ARG A 91 -11.13 -2.86 -60.18
N GLN A 92 -11.52 -3.02 -58.92
CA GLN A 92 -11.73 -4.31 -58.29
C GLN A 92 -12.84 -5.10 -59.01
N ALA A 93 -13.97 -4.45 -59.30
CA ALA A 93 -15.04 -5.06 -60.09
C ALA A 93 -14.56 -5.45 -61.50
N GLY A 94 -13.79 -4.57 -62.15
CA GLY A 94 -13.19 -4.86 -63.46
C GLY A 94 -12.19 -6.02 -63.45
N LEU A 95 -11.39 -6.16 -62.39
CA LEU A 95 -10.48 -7.29 -62.22
C LEU A 95 -11.22 -8.60 -61.94
N THR A 96 -12.29 -8.56 -61.15
CA THR A 96 -13.13 -9.74 -60.90
C THR A 96 -13.72 -10.25 -62.20
N LYS A 97 -14.35 -9.36 -62.97
CA LYS A 97 -14.88 -9.70 -64.30
C LYS A 97 -13.79 -10.23 -65.24
N PHE A 98 -12.62 -9.59 -65.26
CA PHE A 98 -11.49 -10.07 -66.07
C PHE A 98 -11.10 -11.51 -65.71
N PHE A 99 -11.03 -11.85 -64.43
CA PHE A 99 -10.67 -13.20 -63.99
C PHE A 99 -11.78 -14.22 -64.25
N GLU A 100 -13.05 -13.83 -64.13
CA GLU A 100 -14.19 -14.67 -64.54
C GLU A 100 -14.15 -14.99 -66.04
N ASP A 101 -13.98 -13.95 -66.88
CA ASP A 101 -13.89 -14.12 -68.34
C ASP A 101 -12.65 -14.96 -68.71
N LEU A 102 -11.51 -14.73 -68.04
CA LEU A 102 -10.28 -15.49 -68.27
C LEU A 102 -10.45 -16.95 -67.87
N ALA A 103 -11.09 -17.19 -66.72
CA ALA A 103 -11.41 -18.53 -66.25
C ALA A 103 -12.30 -19.26 -67.25
N ALA A 104 -13.34 -18.60 -67.77
CA ALA A 104 -14.22 -19.20 -68.77
C ALA A 104 -13.44 -19.62 -70.03
N VAL A 105 -12.56 -18.77 -70.55
CA VAL A 105 -11.76 -19.06 -71.75
C VAL A 105 -10.77 -20.21 -71.51
N LEU A 106 -10.02 -20.17 -70.40
CA LEU A 106 -9.00 -21.18 -70.12
C LEU A 106 -9.60 -22.52 -69.71
N ASN A 107 -10.67 -22.52 -68.89
CA ASN A 107 -11.37 -23.74 -68.54
C ASN A 107 -11.97 -24.38 -69.80
N ALA A 108 -12.57 -23.62 -70.72
CA ALA A 108 -13.07 -24.18 -71.98
C ALA A 108 -11.96 -24.79 -72.85
N LYS A 109 -10.76 -24.20 -72.87
CA LYS A 109 -9.61 -24.70 -73.65
C LYS A 109 -9.01 -25.97 -73.05
N TYR A 110 -8.93 -26.07 -71.73
CA TYR A 110 -8.18 -27.12 -71.04
C TYR A 110 -9.05 -28.15 -70.28
N ALA A 111 -10.37 -28.00 -70.28
CA ALA A 111 -11.30 -28.86 -69.52
C ALA A 111 -11.08 -30.37 -69.72
N GLU A 112 -10.69 -30.78 -70.94
CA GLU A 112 -10.48 -32.19 -71.28
C GLU A 112 -9.04 -32.68 -71.05
N VAL A 113 -8.10 -31.77 -70.78
CA VAL A 113 -6.66 -32.07 -70.74
C VAL A 113 -6.15 -32.20 -69.30
N GLY A 114 -6.59 -31.34 -68.38
CA GLY A 114 -6.10 -31.36 -67.00
C GLY A 114 -6.27 -30.02 -66.27
N ASP A 115 -5.55 -29.86 -65.14
CA ASP A 115 -5.60 -28.62 -64.34
C ASP A 115 -4.99 -27.46 -65.14
N VAL A 116 -5.78 -26.40 -65.32
CA VAL A 116 -5.36 -25.16 -65.99
C VAL A 116 -4.09 -24.59 -65.40
N LEU A 117 -3.87 -24.71 -64.09
CA LEU A 117 -2.68 -24.17 -63.44
C LEU A 117 -1.39 -24.93 -63.78
N GLU A 118 -1.51 -26.21 -64.18
CA GLU A 118 -0.37 -27.04 -64.59
C GLU A 118 -0.10 -26.89 -66.09
N LEU A 119 -1.16 -26.73 -66.88
CA LEU A 119 -1.08 -26.61 -68.34
C LEU A 119 -0.76 -25.18 -68.81
N CYS A 120 -1.15 -24.16 -68.05
CA CYS A 120 -0.93 -22.76 -68.36
C CYS A 120 0.14 -22.16 -67.44
N GLU A 121 1.41 -22.41 -67.75
CA GLU A 121 2.58 -22.00 -66.94
C GLU A 121 2.52 -20.54 -66.46
N PRO A 122 2.23 -19.50 -67.28
CA PRO A 122 2.19 -18.13 -66.78
C PRO A 122 1.14 -17.90 -65.69
N LEU A 123 0.00 -18.58 -65.77
CA LEU A 123 -1.07 -18.49 -64.77
C LEU A 123 -0.68 -19.25 -63.50
N GLY A 124 -0.13 -20.47 -63.64
CA GLY A 124 0.37 -21.26 -62.51
C GLY A 124 1.42 -20.50 -61.69
N GLU A 125 2.39 -19.86 -62.37
CA GLU A 125 3.40 -19.03 -61.70
C GLU A 125 2.80 -17.80 -61.02
N PHE A 126 1.86 -17.10 -61.67
CA PHE A 126 1.17 -15.96 -61.09
C PHE A 126 0.46 -16.35 -59.79
N VAL A 127 -0.31 -17.44 -59.81
CA VAL A 127 -1.04 -17.96 -58.64
C VAL A 127 -0.05 -18.36 -57.55
N ALA A 128 1.03 -19.08 -57.86
CA ALA A 128 2.02 -19.49 -56.88
C ALA A 128 2.76 -18.30 -56.23
N VAL A 129 3.04 -17.22 -56.97
CA VAL A 129 3.63 -16.00 -56.41
C VAL A 129 2.63 -15.24 -55.56
N ALA A 130 1.39 -15.08 -56.03
CA ALA A 130 0.36 -14.33 -55.31
C ALA A 130 -0.12 -15.06 -54.04
N ALA A 131 -0.19 -16.39 -54.05
CA ALA A 131 -0.56 -17.21 -52.90
C ALA A 131 0.47 -17.12 -51.77
N ARG A 132 1.77 -17.18 -52.10
CA ARG A 132 2.86 -16.97 -51.13
C ARG A 132 2.82 -15.58 -50.50
N ALA A 133 2.40 -14.57 -51.26
CA ALA A 133 2.22 -13.22 -50.72
C ALA A 133 1.01 -13.15 -49.77
N GLY A 134 -0.06 -13.90 -50.06
CA GLY A 134 -1.23 -14.09 -49.19
C GLY A 134 -0.85 -14.61 -47.81
N THR A 135 -0.22 -15.78 -47.78
CA THR A 135 0.18 -16.45 -46.53
C THR A 135 1.14 -15.60 -45.69
N ALA A 136 2.09 -14.91 -46.32
CA ALA A 136 3.03 -14.06 -45.59
C ALA A 136 2.35 -12.86 -44.90
N ALA A 137 1.28 -12.31 -45.50
CA ALA A 137 0.54 -11.21 -44.91
C ALA A 137 -0.28 -11.66 -43.69
N GLU A 138 -0.89 -12.84 -43.75
CA GLU A 138 -1.60 -13.44 -42.62
C GLU A 138 -0.66 -13.68 -41.43
N VAL A 139 0.50 -14.29 -41.67
CA VAL A 139 1.52 -14.50 -40.62
C VAL A 139 1.95 -13.18 -39.98
N ALA A 140 2.14 -12.12 -40.78
CA ALA A 140 2.52 -10.82 -40.26
C ALA A 140 1.40 -10.16 -39.43
N ALA A 141 0.13 -10.36 -39.81
CA ALA A 141 -1.01 -9.84 -39.08
C ALA A 141 -1.14 -10.51 -37.71
N VAL A 142 -1.03 -11.83 -37.65
CA VAL A 142 -1.04 -12.59 -36.39
C VAL A 142 0.10 -12.14 -35.47
N ALA A 143 1.32 -12.00 -36.00
CA ALA A 143 2.47 -11.54 -35.22
C ALA A 143 2.29 -10.10 -34.68
N ALA A 144 1.64 -9.21 -35.45
CA ALA A 144 1.36 -7.85 -35.02
C ALA A 144 0.30 -7.80 -33.90
N GLU A 145 -0.72 -8.64 -33.98
CA GLU A 145 -1.74 -8.79 -32.94
C GLU A 145 -1.13 -9.35 -31.65
N GLU A 146 -0.36 -10.43 -31.73
CA GLU A 146 0.37 -10.98 -30.58
C GLU A 146 1.29 -9.93 -29.93
N ALA A 147 2.00 -9.14 -30.74
CA ALA A 147 2.84 -8.06 -30.21
C ALA A 147 2.03 -6.93 -29.56
N ALA A 148 0.82 -6.65 -30.04
CA ALA A 148 -0.06 -5.66 -29.43
C ALA A 148 -0.59 -6.16 -28.08
N VAL A 149 -1.02 -7.43 -28.00
CA VAL A 149 -1.44 -8.08 -26.76
C VAL A 149 -0.33 -8.06 -25.72
N ARG A 150 0.89 -8.50 -26.09
CA ARG A 150 2.04 -8.51 -25.18
C ARG A 150 2.37 -7.13 -24.62
N ARG A 151 2.30 -6.08 -25.44
CA ARG A 151 2.55 -4.70 -24.95
C ARG A 151 1.50 -4.25 -23.95
N GLU A 152 0.26 -4.68 -24.11
CA GLU A 152 -0.81 -4.33 -23.17
C GLU A 152 -0.68 -5.10 -21.86
N GLU A 153 -0.32 -6.38 -21.92
CA GLU A 153 0.03 -7.18 -20.74
C GLU A 153 1.21 -6.55 -19.98
N ASP A 154 2.29 -6.18 -20.68
CA ASP A 154 3.46 -5.53 -20.09
C ASP A 154 3.08 -4.21 -19.38
N ARG A 155 2.18 -3.40 -19.97
CA ARG A 155 1.68 -2.17 -19.34
C ARG A 155 0.90 -2.45 -18.07
N GLN A 156 0.04 -3.47 -18.07
CA GLN A 156 -0.74 -3.85 -16.91
C GLN A 156 0.16 -4.35 -15.77
N ILE A 157 1.18 -5.14 -16.09
CA ILE A 157 2.18 -5.61 -15.12
C ILE A 157 2.92 -4.42 -14.50
N ILE A 158 3.40 -3.48 -15.31
CA ILE A 158 4.09 -2.27 -14.81
C ILE A 158 3.15 -1.43 -13.93
N ALA A 159 1.89 -1.27 -14.32
CA ALA A 159 0.91 -0.52 -13.54
C ALA A 159 0.68 -1.16 -12.16
N SER A 160 0.48 -2.49 -12.11
CA SER A 160 0.31 -3.24 -10.86
C SER A 160 1.54 -3.14 -9.95
N GLN A 161 2.75 -3.27 -10.51
CA GLN A 161 3.99 -3.16 -9.72
C GLN A 161 4.18 -1.76 -9.14
N ASN A 162 3.82 -0.72 -9.89
CA ASN A 162 3.90 0.65 -9.39
C ASN A 162 2.90 0.90 -8.25
N GLU A 163 1.68 0.36 -8.36
CA GLU A 163 0.67 0.48 -7.30
C GLU A 163 1.12 -0.22 -6.01
N GLU A 164 1.60 -1.46 -6.10
CA GLU A 164 2.16 -2.21 -4.96
C GLU A 164 3.34 -1.47 -4.30
N TYR A 165 4.21 -0.87 -5.12
CA TYR A 165 5.35 -0.11 -4.62
C TYR A 165 4.91 1.15 -3.87
N GLU A 166 3.95 1.91 -4.41
CA GLU A 166 3.38 3.08 -3.75
C GLU A 166 2.69 2.73 -2.42
N GLU A 167 1.95 1.62 -2.38
CA GLU A 167 1.32 1.13 -1.15
C GLU A 167 2.37 0.76 -0.10
N SER A 168 3.44 0.07 -0.49
CA SER A 168 4.54 -0.27 0.41
C SER A 168 5.20 0.97 0.99
N LEU A 169 5.45 2.00 0.18
CA LEU A 169 6.00 3.28 0.65
C LEU A 169 5.09 3.97 1.66
N ARG A 170 3.76 3.97 1.42
CA ARG A 170 2.79 4.55 2.36
C ARG A 170 2.77 3.80 3.68
N GLN A 171 2.84 2.47 3.65
CA GLN A 171 2.87 1.66 4.86
C GLN A 171 4.14 1.91 5.69
N ASP A 172 5.30 2.01 5.06
CA ASP A 172 6.55 2.30 5.76
C ASP A 172 6.56 3.70 6.37
N GLU A 173 6.01 4.70 5.68
CA GLU A 173 5.86 6.05 6.22
C GLU A 173 4.93 6.05 7.45
N LEU A 174 3.78 5.37 7.37
CA LEU A 174 2.85 5.27 8.51
C LEU A 174 3.48 4.54 9.70
N ARG A 175 4.26 3.47 9.46
CA ARG A 175 5.01 2.79 10.53
C ARG A 175 6.03 3.71 11.18
N ARG A 176 6.74 4.52 10.39
CA ARG A 176 7.72 5.47 10.91
C ARG A 176 7.06 6.54 11.77
N ILE A 177 5.94 7.12 11.32
CA ILE A 177 5.18 8.11 12.08
C ILE A 177 4.68 7.49 13.39
N ALA A 178 4.04 6.31 13.33
CA ALA A 178 3.52 5.63 14.51
C ALA A 178 4.63 5.25 15.52
N ALA A 179 5.80 4.85 15.04
CA ALA A 179 6.95 4.57 15.90
C ALA A 179 7.46 5.85 16.60
N ALA A 180 7.57 6.96 15.87
CA ALA A 180 8.00 8.24 16.42
C ALA A 180 6.99 8.80 17.44
N GLU A 181 5.69 8.69 17.17
CA GLU A 181 4.64 9.09 18.10
C GLU A 181 4.67 8.26 19.39
N LYS A 182 4.83 6.93 19.25
CA LYS A 182 4.94 6.03 20.41
C LYS A 182 6.17 6.35 21.26
N GLU A 183 7.30 6.66 20.61
CA GLU A 183 8.53 7.03 21.32
C GLU A 183 8.40 8.38 22.02
N ALA A 184 7.78 9.37 21.38
CA ALA A 184 7.50 10.67 21.98
C ALA A 184 6.56 10.55 23.20
N ALA A 185 5.49 9.77 23.07
CA ALA A 185 4.55 9.50 24.16
C ALA A 185 5.23 8.77 25.33
N ALA A 186 6.08 7.78 25.05
CA ALA A 186 6.85 7.08 26.08
C ALA A 186 7.83 8.02 26.82
N ARG A 187 8.51 8.91 26.08
CA ARG A 187 9.39 9.93 26.68
C ARG A 187 8.63 10.91 27.56
N GLN A 188 7.47 11.37 27.11
CA GLN A 188 6.63 12.28 27.90
C GLN A 188 6.12 11.59 29.18
N ALA A 189 5.64 10.35 29.08
CA ALA A 189 5.19 9.58 30.24
C ALA A 189 6.33 9.35 31.25
N ALA A 190 7.55 9.07 30.78
CA ALA A 190 8.71 8.91 31.65
C ALA A 190 9.06 10.22 32.39
N LEU A 191 9.02 11.36 31.70
CA LEU A 191 9.26 12.67 32.32
C LEU A 191 8.17 13.03 33.34
N GLU A 192 6.90 12.75 33.04
CA GLU A 192 5.80 12.99 33.98
C GLU A 192 5.92 12.13 35.25
N GLU A 193 6.33 10.87 35.11
CA GLU A 193 6.56 9.99 36.25
C GLU A 193 7.77 10.44 37.08
N GLU A 194 8.87 10.84 36.45
CA GLU A 194 10.04 11.41 37.14
C GLU A 194 9.67 12.68 37.92
N GLN A 195 8.88 13.57 37.32
CA GLN A 195 8.39 14.77 38.01
C GLN A 195 7.49 14.45 39.21
N ARG A 196 6.62 13.44 39.09
CA ARG A 196 5.77 12.98 40.20
C ARG A 196 6.61 12.42 41.34
N GLN A 197 7.59 11.57 41.02
CA GLN A 197 8.49 10.99 42.03
C GLN A 197 9.34 12.06 42.71
N ALA A 198 9.86 13.02 41.95
CA ALA A 198 10.60 14.15 42.50
C ALA A 198 9.73 15.02 43.41
N ALA A 199 8.46 15.27 43.04
CA ALA A 199 7.52 16.03 43.87
C ALA A 199 7.20 15.30 45.20
N VAL A 200 6.97 13.99 45.17
CA VAL A 200 6.74 13.18 46.38
C VAL A 200 7.98 13.17 47.26
N ALA A 201 9.17 12.98 46.67
CA ALA A 201 10.43 13.00 47.42
C ALA A 201 10.70 14.37 48.06
N ALA A 202 10.42 15.46 47.35
CA ALA A 202 10.55 16.82 47.88
C ALA A 202 9.60 17.09 49.04
N GLN A 203 8.34 16.63 48.95
CA GLN A 203 7.36 16.74 50.04
C GLN A 203 7.79 15.93 51.27
N ALA A 204 8.26 14.70 51.07
CA ALA A 204 8.75 13.86 52.16
C ALA A 204 9.99 14.47 52.84
N ALA A 205 10.93 15.02 52.08
CA ALA A 205 12.09 15.72 52.61
C ALA A 205 11.72 16.97 53.41
N ALA A 206 10.77 17.77 52.91
CA ALA A 206 10.27 18.95 53.62
C ALA A 206 9.64 18.60 54.97
N LEU A 207 8.83 17.52 55.02
CA LEU A 207 8.21 17.03 56.25
C LEU A 207 9.26 16.59 57.28
N VAL A 208 10.31 15.88 56.84
CA VAL A 208 11.40 15.44 57.72
C VAL A 208 12.13 16.64 58.32
N GLU A 209 12.44 17.67 57.52
CA GLU A 209 13.09 18.88 58.00
C GLU A 209 12.20 19.70 58.96
N GLU A 210 10.88 19.74 58.72
CA GLU A 210 9.92 20.35 59.64
C GLU A 210 9.90 19.64 61.00
N ILE A 211 9.86 18.30 61.01
CA ILE A 211 9.91 17.50 62.24
C ILE A 211 11.21 17.75 63.00
N LYS A 212 12.36 17.76 62.30
CA LYS A 212 13.66 18.06 62.93
C LYS A 212 13.70 19.45 63.55
N ALA A 213 13.20 20.46 62.83
CA ALA A 213 13.17 21.84 63.34
C ALA A 213 12.26 21.94 64.58
N ARG A 214 11.08 21.30 64.55
CA ARG A 214 10.15 21.24 65.67
C ARG A 214 10.75 20.53 66.89
N ARG A 215 11.46 19.42 66.67
CA ARG A 215 12.21 18.71 67.71
C ARG A 215 13.30 19.58 68.33
N ALA A 216 14.14 20.23 67.51
CA ALA A 216 15.21 21.10 68.01
C ALA A 216 14.66 22.27 68.85
N ARG A 217 13.50 22.83 68.45
CA ARG A 217 12.79 23.84 69.21
C ARG A 217 12.27 23.28 70.55
N PHE A 218 11.66 22.10 70.53
CA PHE A 218 11.18 21.43 71.73
C PHE A 218 12.29 21.19 72.75
N GLU A 219 13.44 20.67 72.32
CA GLU A 219 14.60 20.43 73.17
C GLU A 219 15.13 21.71 73.83
N LYS A 220 15.09 22.83 73.10
CA LYS A 220 15.51 24.14 73.63
C LYS A 220 14.53 24.70 74.65
N GLU A 221 13.23 24.52 74.43
CA GLU A 221 12.17 25.03 75.30
C GLU A 221 11.96 24.14 76.55
N ASN A 222 12.29 22.84 76.47
CA ASN A 222 12.08 21.86 77.54
C ASN A 222 13.38 21.08 77.85
N PRO A 223 14.44 21.74 78.37
CA PRO A 223 15.69 21.05 78.70
C PRO A 223 15.46 19.97 79.76
N GLU A 224 16.29 18.92 79.73
CA GLU A 224 16.24 17.88 80.76
C GLU A 224 16.65 18.46 82.13
N PRO A 225 15.95 18.10 83.22
CA PRO A 225 16.23 18.61 84.56
C PRO A 225 17.60 18.12 85.05
N ALA A 226 18.32 18.97 85.78
CA ALA A 226 19.63 18.62 86.32
C ALA A 226 19.52 17.61 87.48
N ALA A 227 20.59 16.85 87.72
CA ALA A 227 20.63 15.89 88.83
C ALA A 227 20.41 16.59 90.18
N GLY A 228 19.27 16.32 90.83
CA GLY A 228 18.87 16.92 92.11
C GLY A 228 17.63 17.82 92.03
N GLU A 229 17.14 18.15 90.83
CA GLU A 229 15.89 18.88 90.64
C GLU A 229 14.66 17.96 90.76
N ALA A 230 13.52 18.52 91.14
CA ALA A 230 12.26 17.78 91.20
C ALA A 230 11.82 17.41 89.77
N GLN A 231 11.90 16.11 89.45
CA GLN A 231 11.65 15.60 88.11
C GLN A 231 10.57 14.51 88.09
N ALA A 232 9.88 14.43 86.96
CA ALA A 232 8.97 13.35 86.62
C ALA A 232 9.59 12.49 85.51
N THR A 233 9.74 11.19 85.74
CA THR A 233 10.12 10.25 84.67
C THR A 233 8.87 9.80 83.92
N VAL A 234 8.72 10.29 82.70
CA VAL A 234 7.57 9.97 81.84
C VAL A 234 7.97 8.92 80.83
N ARG A 235 7.22 7.82 80.81
CA ARG A 235 7.32 6.74 79.84
C ARG A 235 6.11 6.78 78.93
N ILE A 236 6.29 7.00 77.63
CA ILE A 236 5.18 7.00 76.66
C ILE A 236 5.31 5.75 75.80
N ARG A 237 4.22 4.98 75.68
CA ARG A 237 4.15 3.74 74.92
C ARG A 237 3.20 3.87 73.74
N ALA A 238 3.68 3.51 72.57
CA ALA A 238 2.96 3.50 71.31
C ALA A 238 2.05 2.26 71.22
N PRO A 239 1.03 2.28 70.34
CA PRO A 239 0.22 1.11 70.03
C PRO A 239 1.07 -0.07 69.50
N SER A 240 2.19 0.20 68.82
CA SER A 240 3.13 -0.83 68.36
C SER A 240 3.88 -1.53 69.50
N GLY A 241 3.84 -0.96 70.70
CA GLY A 241 4.58 -1.42 71.87
C GLY A 241 5.94 -0.74 72.06
N GLN A 242 6.44 0.01 71.07
CA GLN A 242 7.63 0.84 71.25
C GLN A 242 7.39 1.87 72.37
N THR A 243 8.44 2.15 73.14
CA THR A 243 8.35 3.01 74.32
C THR A 243 9.47 4.03 74.29
N ILE A 244 9.13 5.30 74.52
CA ILE A 244 10.09 6.37 74.77
C ILE A 244 10.04 6.78 76.24
N CYS A 245 11.19 7.18 76.79
CA CYS A 245 11.30 7.62 78.18
C CYS A 245 12.09 8.92 78.23
N ARG A 246 11.61 9.89 79.01
CA ARG A 246 12.32 11.15 79.24
C ARG A 246 11.99 11.70 80.63
N ALA A 247 12.98 12.38 81.23
CA ALA A 247 12.78 13.14 82.45
C ALA A 247 12.29 14.55 82.12
N PHE A 248 11.26 15.00 82.80
CA PHE A 248 10.71 16.35 82.71
C PHE A 248 10.78 17.04 84.07
N PRO A 249 10.98 18.36 84.14
CA PRO A 249 10.74 19.11 85.37
C PRO A 249 9.31 18.87 85.87
N ASP A 250 9.10 18.78 87.18
CA ASP A 250 7.76 18.61 87.77
C ASP A 250 6.78 19.76 87.44
N SER A 251 7.34 20.94 87.17
CA SER A 251 6.65 22.16 86.71
C SER A 251 6.39 22.21 85.21
N ALA A 252 6.88 21.23 84.43
CA ALA A 252 6.57 21.13 83.01
C ALA A 252 5.06 20.96 82.81
N LYS A 253 4.53 21.47 81.70
CA LYS A 253 3.11 21.35 81.37
C LYS A 253 2.83 20.01 80.70
N VAL A 254 1.61 19.51 80.87
CA VAL A 254 1.10 18.33 80.15
C VAL A 254 1.19 18.52 78.63
N SER A 255 1.02 19.76 78.12
CA SER A 255 1.22 20.08 76.69
C SER A 255 2.60 19.68 76.15
N ALA A 256 3.64 19.70 77.00
CA ALA A 256 4.99 19.33 76.60
C ALA A 256 5.12 17.82 76.36
N LEU A 257 4.27 16.99 77.00
CA LEU A 257 4.26 15.54 76.77
C LEU A 257 3.64 15.19 75.42
N PHE A 258 2.57 15.89 75.03
CA PHE A 258 1.97 15.78 73.70
C PHE A 258 2.96 16.20 72.61
N GLU A 259 3.63 17.33 72.81
CA GLU A 259 4.65 17.80 71.88
C GLU A 259 5.81 16.81 71.77
N PHE A 260 6.32 16.30 72.90
CA PHE A 260 7.37 15.27 72.92
C PHE A 260 6.98 14.00 72.16
N ALA A 261 5.76 13.50 72.39
CA ALA A 261 5.23 12.34 71.69
C ALA A 261 5.12 12.56 70.17
N ALA A 262 4.85 13.79 69.73
CA ALA A 262 4.70 14.16 68.32
C ALA A 262 6.04 14.42 67.59
N VAL A 263 7.11 14.78 68.30
CA VAL A 263 8.41 15.15 67.70
C VAL A 263 9.54 14.13 67.95
N ALA A 264 9.33 13.17 68.85
CA ALA A 264 10.31 12.12 69.12
C ALA A 264 10.50 11.19 67.91
N GLU A 265 11.69 10.61 67.78
CA GLU A 265 12.00 9.60 66.76
C GLU A 265 11.56 8.20 67.24
N TRP A 266 10.27 7.91 67.07
CA TRP A 266 9.67 6.63 67.46
C TRP A 266 8.38 6.36 66.66
N GLU A 267 7.87 5.14 66.72
CA GLU A 267 6.61 4.65 66.12
C GLU A 267 5.37 5.15 66.89
N GLY A 268 5.40 6.40 67.33
CA GLY A 268 4.32 7.07 68.03
C GLY A 268 3.20 7.55 67.10
N PRO A 269 2.45 8.59 67.50
CA PRO A 269 1.43 9.17 66.64
C PRO A 269 2.06 9.72 65.37
N GLY A 270 1.44 9.45 64.21
CA GLY A 270 1.93 9.96 62.94
C GLY A 270 1.93 11.49 62.94
N HIS A 271 2.90 12.10 62.26
CA HIS A 271 2.96 13.56 62.17
C HIS A 271 1.64 14.13 61.61
N GLY A 272 1.04 15.09 62.32
CA GLY A 272 -0.26 15.67 61.96
C GLY A 272 -1.49 14.81 62.29
N GLN A 273 -1.31 13.62 62.90
CA GLN A 273 -2.42 12.81 63.40
C GLN A 273 -2.84 13.28 64.79
N ALA A 274 -4.14 13.25 65.04
CA ALA A 274 -4.70 13.59 66.33
C ALA A 274 -4.63 12.38 67.28
N PHE A 275 -4.16 12.57 68.51
CA PHE A 275 -3.99 11.51 69.49
C PHE A 275 -4.20 12.03 70.92
N ASP A 276 -4.45 11.10 71.84
CA ASP A 276 -4.56 11.34 73.27
C ASP A 276 -3.47 10.57 74.04
N LEU A 277 -3.07 11.10 75.20
CA LEU A 277 -2.17 10.44 76.14
C LEU A 277 -2.97 10.01 77.37
N ARG A 278 -2.99 8.70 77.64
CA ARG A 278 -3.78 8.12 78.74
C ARG A 278 -2.89 7.44 79.78
N THR A 279 -3.17 7.61 81.06
CA THR A 279 -2.48 6.87 82.14
C THR A 279 -2.97 5.41 82.21
N SER A 280 -2.11 4.50 82.69
CA SER A 280 -2.47 3.07 82.79
C SER A 280 -3.38 2.74 83.97
N PHE A 281 -3.17 3.32 85.15
CA PHE A 281 -4.04 3.12 86.33
C PHE A 281 -3.84 4.21 87.40
N PRO A 282 -4.91 4.91 87.87
CA PRO A 282 -6.25 4.94 87.27
C PRO A 282 -6.18 5.49 85.84
N VAL A 283 -7.06 5.03 84.96
CA VAL A 283 -7.11 5.51 83.56
C VAL A 283 -7.63 6.94 83.55
N GLN A 284 -6.80 7.87 83.08
CA GLN A 284 -7.13 9.28 82.93
C GLN A 284 -6.70 9.75 81.54
N ASN A 285 -7.56 10.51 80.88
CA ASN A 285 -7.24 11.20 79.63
C ASN A 285 -6.54 12.52 79.97
N LEU A 286 -5.44 12.82 79.30
CA LEU A 286 -4.68 14.04 79.52
C LEU A 286 -5.08 15.18 78.56
N LYS A 287 -5.84 14.86 77.51
CA LYS A 287 -6.46 15.86 76.65
C LYS A 287 -7.45 16.73 77.43
N GLY A 288 -7.38 18.05 77.25
CA GLY A 288 -8.12 19.05 78.03
C GLY A 288 -7.42 19.49 79.33
N ARG A 289 -6.30 18.86 79.70
CA ARG A 289 -5.48 19.19 80.88
C ARG A 289 -4.11 19.75 80.49
N GLU A 290 -3.95 20.19 79.24
CA GLU A 290 -2.66 20.57 78.65
C GLU A 290 -1.98 21.73 79.39
N SER A 291 -2.77 22.60 80.03
CA SER A 291 -2.27 23.74 80.80
C SER A 291 -1.76 23.37 82.20
N GLU A 292 -2.14 22.20 82.73
CA GLU A 292 -1.73 21.75 84.07
C GLU A 292 -0.25 21.33 84.06
N THR A 293 0.41 21.50 85.21
CA THR A 293 1.76 20.98 85.42
C THR A 293 1.75 19.47 85.66
N LEU A 294 2.88 18.78 85.45
CA LEU A 294 2.99 17.34 85.69
C LEU A 294 2.67 16.98 87.15
N ARG A 295 3.02 17.86 88.09
CA ARG A 295 2.70 17.71 89.50
C ARG A 295 1.20 17.82 89.77
N GLU A 296 0.52 18.81 89.21
CA GLU A 296 -0.94 19.00 89.35
C GLU A 296 -1.72 17.87 88.68
N ALA A 297 -1.22 17.38 87.54
CA ALA A 297 -1.80 16.27 86.82
C ALA A 297 -1.61 14.90 87.51
N GLY A 298 -0.84 14.84 88.60
CA GLY A 298 -0.56 13.60 89.34
C GLY A 298 0.39 12.65 88.61
N LEU A 299 1.26 13.17 87.73
CA LEU A 299 2.18 12.41 86.88
C LEU A 299 3.60 12.27 87.49
N CYS A 300 3.84 12.87 88.65
CA CYS A 300 5.06 12.74 89.44
C CYS A 300 4.95 11.61 90.48
N PRO A 301 6.05 10.91 90.85
CA PRO A 301 7.42 11.08 90.34
C PRO A 301 7.72 10.28 89.07
N SER A 302 6.88 9.29 88.71
CA SER A 302 6.99 8.56 87.46
C SER A 302 5.62 8.12 86.97
N THR A 303 5.41 8.21 85.66
CA THR A 303 4.16 7.80 85.02
C THR A 303 4.42 7.02 83.73
N THR A 304 3.50 6.13 83.39
CA THR A 304 3.44 5.48 82.08
C THR A 304 2.18 5.91 81.35
N LEU A 305 2.37 6.50 80.18
CA LEU A 305 1.33 7.00 79.29
C LEU A 305 1.21 6.09 78.07
N LEU A 306 -0.01 5.87 77.63
CA LEU A 306 -0.37 5.11 76.45
C LEU A 306 -0.88 6.10 75.40
N VAL A 307 -0.35 6.01 74.18
CA VAL A 307 -0.88 6.76 73.04
C VAL A 307 -2.15 6.06 72.55
N ALA A 308 -3.25 6.78 72.54
CA ALA A 308 -4.53 6.33 72.00
C ALA A 308 -4.92 7.21 70.80
N PRO A 309 -5.57 6.66 69.75
CA PRO A 309 -6.22 7.49 68.75
C PRO A 309 -7.29 8.35 69.43
N GLU A 310 -7.50 9.55 68.92
CA GLU A 310 -8.61 10.39 69.36
C GLU A 310 -9.94 9.79 68.88
N ASP A 311 -10.92 9.72 69.79
CA ASP A 311 -12.30 9.25 69.52
C ASP A 311 -13.13 10.32 68.80
#